data_AF-A0A5D6US92-F1
#
_entry.id   AF-A0A5D6US92-F1
#
_cell.length_a   1.000
_cell.length_b   1.000
_cell.length_c   1.000
_cell.angle_alpha   90.00
_cell.angle_beta   90.00
_cell.angle_gamma   90.00
#
_symmetry.space_group_name_H-M   'P 1'
#
loop_
_entity.id
_entity.type
_entity.pdbx_description
1 polymer ?
#
loop_
_entity_poly.entity_id
_entity_poly.type
_entity_poly.pdbx_seq_one_letter_code
_entity_poly.pdbx_strand_id
1 'polypeptide(L)'
;MRHFLSSAFVVLALTASLSATAQTKTTPKPAGAVTTGASDRFLMQNGSVVLVQNGRPTPLTQNVRLGNGTKVNYKSGIVELPGGKITTLQEGDYVTSKGEIVFATPASAAAARGQKAEPGAKFDPYVERGAALSPADVDARLTTLSTRLDLMAQKIQLLNQKISLLSVNAQRPTDTAQLDQQIQQLEQQLQQLK
;
A
#
# COMPACT_ATOMS: atom_id res chain seq x y z
N MET A 1 -79.10 1.83 55.94
CA MET A 1 -80.12 2.30 54.97
C MET A 1 -79.48 2.43 53.61
N ARG A 2 -80.12 1.83 52.60
CA ARG A 2 -80.24 2.30 51.20
C ARG A 2 -79.00 2.31 50.28
N HIS A 3 -79.05 1.33 49.39
CA HIS A 3 -78.66 1.18 47.98
C HIS A 3 -78.13 2.37 47.13
N PHE A 4 -77.54 1.93 46.00
CA PHE A 4 -77.41 2.50 44.65
C PHE A 4 -76.00 3.02 44.32
N LEU A 5 -75.42 2.88 43.12
CA LEU A 5 -75.55 2.00 41.94
C LEU A 5 -74.42 2.47 40.97
N SER A 6 -73.93 1.57 40.12
CA SER A 6 -73.38 1.82 38.76
C SER A 6 -72.25 2.85 38.52
N SER A 7 -71.09 2.40 38.01
CA SER A 7 -70.79 2.41 36.55
C SER A 7 -69.29 2.36 36.23
N ALA A 8 -69.01 1.75 35.07
CA ALA A 8 -67.84 1.89 34.19
C ALA A 8 -66.50 1.28 34.66
N PHE A 9 -66.13 0.08 34.18
CA PHE A 9 -65.33 -0.17 32.96
C PHE A 9 -63.98 0.56 32.96
N VAL A 10 -62.88 -0.20 33.02
CA VAL A 10 -61.78 -0.23 32.03
C VAL A 10 -60.73 -1.24 32.52
N VAL A 11 -60.58 -2.32 31.76
CA VAL A 11 -59.43 -3.22 31.80
C VAL A 11 -58.32 -2.54 31.01
N LEU A 12 -57.16 -2.29 31.61
CA LEU A 12 -55.95 -1.96 30.86
C LEU A 12 -54.79 -2.80 31.40
N ALA A 13 -54.41 -3.79 30.59
CA ALA A 13 -53.25 -4.65 30.78
C ALA A 13 -51.97 -3.83 30.59
N LEU A 14 -51.10 -3.78 31.61
CA LEU A 14 -49.73 -3.27 31.48
C LEU A 14 -48.83 -4.43 31.05
N THR A 15 -48.65 -4.58 29.74
CA THR A 15 -47.53 -5.35 29.18
C THR A 15 -46.27 -4.48 29.23
N ALA A 16 -45.29 -4.88 30.04
CA ALA A 16 -43.98 -4.23 30.09
C ALA A 16 -43.17 -4.61 28.84
N SER A 17 -43.06 -3.67 27.89
CA SER A 17 -42.18 -3.80 26.73
C SER A 17 -40.74 -3.47 27.13
N LEU A 18 -39.89 -4.48 27.27
CA LEU A 18 -38.43 -4.29 27.36
C LEU A 18 -37.94 -3.64 26.06
N SER A 19 -37.52 -2.37 26.13
CA SER A 19 -36.84 -1.71 25.02
C SER A 19 -35.36 -2.05 25.07
N ALA A 20 -34.94 -3.03 24.27
CA ALA A 20 -33.55 -3.29 23.95
C ALA A 20 -33.04 -2.14 23.06
N THR A 21 -32.25 -1.22 23.63
CA THR A 21 -31.51 -0.23 22.84
C THR A 21 -30.28 -0.92 22.24
N ALA A 22 -30.37 -1.29 20.97
CA ALA A 22 -29.22 -1.66 20.16
C ALA A 22 -28.33 -0.42 20.01
N GLN A 23 -27.30 -0.31 20.86
CA GLN A 23 -26.25 0.68 20.69
C GLN A 23 -25.44 0.30 19.44
N THR A 24 -25.69 1.00 18.33
CA THR A 24 -24.80 0.96 17.17
C THR A 24 -23.45 1.50 17.59
N LYS A 25 -22.52 0.58 17.82
CA LYS A 25 -21.08 0.82 17.98
C LYS A 25 -20.58 1.59 16.75
N THR A 26 -20.44 2.90 16.88
CA THR A 26 -19.73 3.71 15.88
C THR A 26 -18.28 3.26 15.87
N THR A 27 -17.88 2.61 14.79
CA THR A 27 -16.50 2.24 14.53
C THR A 27 -15.64 3.50 14.57
N PRO A 28 -14.55 3.56 15.36
CA PRO A 28 -13.70 4.74 15.42
C PRO A 28 -13.09 5.03 14.05
N LYS A 29 -13.37 6.22 13.51
CA LYS A 29 -12.68 6.77 12.35
C LYS A 29 -11.19 6.89 12.71
N PRO A 30 -10.25 6.32 11.92
CA PRO A 30 -8.83 6.42 12.22
C PRO A 30 -8.41 7.90 12.27
N ALA A 31 -7.64 8.26 13.30
CA ALA A 31 -7.08 9.59 13.45
C ALA A 31 -6.33 10.01 12.17
N GLY A 32 -6.56 11.24 11.68
CA GLY A 32 -5.98 11.76 10.44
C GLY A 32 -6.79 11.53 9.15
N ALA A 33 -7.97 10.93 9.22
CA ALA A 33 -8.84 10.77 8.06
C ALA A 33 -9.58 12.07 7.72
N VAL A 34 -9.10 12.79 6.71
CA VAL A 34 -9.82 13.93 6.10
C VAL A 34 -10.79 13.37 5.07
N THR A 35 -12.08 13.70 5.19
CA THR A 35 -13.07 13.42 4.14
C THR A 35 -12.84 14.40 2.99
N THR A 36 -12.28 13.90 1.89
CA THR A 36 -11.98 14.67 0.69
C THR A 36 -13.07 14.45 -0.37
N GLY A 37 -13.49 15.52 -1.03
CA GLY A 37 -14.27 15.47 -2.26
C GLY A 37 -13.42 15.08 -3.47
N ALA A 38 -14.05 14.70 -4.58
CA ALA A 38 -13.34 14.25 -5.79
C ALA A 38 -12.36 15.28 -6.34
N SER A 39 -12.66 16.57 -6.19
CA SER A 39 -11.86 17.71 -6.69
C SER A 39 -10.79 18.20 -5.71
N ASP A 40 -10.78 17.66 -4.49
CA ASP A 40 -9.87 18.10 -3.44
C ASP A 40 -8.44 17.65 -3.72
N ARG A 41 -7.49 18.48 -3.30
CA ARG A 41 -6.06 18.19 -3.45
C ARG A 41 -5.26 18.70 -2.25
N PHE A 42 -4.16 18.01 -1.98
CA PHE A 42 -3.18 18.38 -0.97
C PHE A 42 -2.00 19.03 -1.66
N LEU A 43 -1.96 20.36 -1.64
CA LEU A 43 -0.99 21.19 -2.35
C LEU A 43 0.20 21.52 -1.44
N MET A 44 1.41 21.35 -1.94
CA MET A 44 2.61 21.87 -1.28
C MET A 44 2.69 23.38 -1.52
N GLN A 45 2.52 24.16 -0.46
CA GLN A 45 2.52 25.61 -0.50
C GLN A 45 3.30 26.21 0.67
N ASN A 46 4.21 27.14 0.39
CA ASN A 46 5.07 27.79 1.38
C ASN A 46 5.80 26.79 2.29
N GLY A 47 6.24 25.66 1.73
CA GLY A 47 6.96 24.61 2.46
C GLY A 47 6.09 23.79 3.42
N SER A 48 4.76 23.85 3.31
CA SER A 48 3.84 22.97 4.04
C SER A 48 2.69 22.54 3.15
N VAL A 49 2.08 21.40 3.46
CA VAL A 49 0.94 20.90 2.69
C VAL A 49 -0.34 21.52 3.21
N VAL A 50 -1.11 22.11 2.29
CA VAL A 50 -2.45 22.64 2.54
C VAL A 50 -3.48 21.79 1.81
N LEU A 51 -4.67 21.67 2.40
CA LEU A 51 -5.81 21.07 1.74
C LEU A 51 -6.52 22.16 0.93
N VAL A 52 -6.60 21.98 -0.39
CA VAL A 52 -7.36 22.87 -1.27
C VAL A 52 -8.72 22.25 -1.55
N GLN A 53 -9.78 22.84 -0.99
CA GLN A 53 -11.17 22.45 -1.24
C GLN A 53 -11.89 23.63 -1.89
N ASN A 54 -12.61 23.38 -2.99
CA ASN A 54 -13.33 24.43 -3.72
C ASN A 54 -12.44 25.64 -4.06
N GLY A 55 -11.15 25.39 -4.37
CA GLY A 55 -10.17 26.43 -4.68
C GLY A 55 -9.64 27.21 -3.47
N ARG A 56 -10.04 26.87 -2.24
CA ARG A 56 -9.59 27.55 -1.01
C ARG A 56 -8.54 26.70 -0.27
N PRO A 57 -7.31 27.20 -0.09
CA PRO A 57 -6.30 26.51 0.69
C PRO A 57 -6.62 26.61 2.19
N THR A 58 -6.63 25.47 2.86
CA THR A 58 -6.83 25.35 4.31
C THR A 58 -5.61 24.65 4.91
N PRO A 59 -4.95 25.24 5.92
CA PRO A 59 -3.81 24.62 6.57
C PRO A 59 -4.17 23.27 7.19
N LEU A 60 -3.26 22.31 7.06
CA LEU A 60 -3.36 21.05 7.78
C LEU A 60 -2.68 21.18 9.15
N THR A 61 -3.24 20.53 10.16
CA THR A 61 -2.68 20.47 11.51
C THR A 61 -2.10 19.11 11.86
N GLN A 62 -2.31 18.12 11.00
CA GLN A 62 -1.87 16.74 11.19
C GLN A 62 -1.57 16.07 9.85
N ASN A 63 -0.80 14.99 9.91
CA ASN A 63 -0.55 14.15 8.74
C ASN A 63 -1.87 13.53 8.26
N VAL A 64 -2.00 13.40 6.95
CA VAL A 64 -3.22 12.88 6.33
C VAL A 64 -2.95 11.49 5.78
N ARG A 65 -3.91 10.58 5.97
CA ARG A 65 -3.94 9.29 5.29
C ARG A 65 -5.15 9.25 4.37
N LEU A 66 -4.91 9.06 3.08
CA LEU A 66 -5.95 8.96 2.06
C LEU A 66 -6.54 7.54 2.00
N GLY A 67 -7.70 7.41 1.35
CA GLY A 67 -8.42 6.15 1.22
C GLY A 67 -7.63 5.07 0.47
N ASN A 68 -6.75 5.45 -0.45
CA ASN A 68 -5.88 4.52 -1.18
C ASN A 68 -4.64 4.07 -0.37
N GLY A 69 -4.46 4.57 0.86
CA GLY A 69 -3.32 4.27 1.71
C GLY A 69 -2.16 5.26 1.62
N THR A 70 -2.19 6.23 0.69
CA THR A 70 -1.18 7.30 0.61
C THR A 70 -1.15 8.08 1.93
N LYS A 71 0.04 8.29 2.50
CA LYS A 71 0.24 9.13 3.68
C LYS A 71 0.96 10.41 3.27
N VAL A 72 0.49 11.54 3.77
CA VAL A 72 1.05 12.86 3.47
C VAL A 72 1.46 13.53 4.77
N ASN A 73 2.75 13.87 4.87
CA ASN A 73 3.27 14.68 5.96
C ASN A 73 3.07 16.16 5.65
N TYR A 74 2.29 16.85 6.48
CA TYR A 74 1.92 18.23 6.20
C TYR A 74 3.04 19.24 6.42
N LYS A 75 4.05 18.92 7.24
CA LYS A 75 5.18 19.83 7.51
C LYS A 75 6.30 19.69 6.50
N SER A 76 6.58 18.46 6.06
CA SER A 76 7.73 18.18 5.18
C SER A 76 7.35 17.98 3.73
N GLY A 77 6.06 17.79 3.41
CA GLY A 77 5.62 17.41 2.06
C GLY A 77 6.06 16.00 1.67
N ILE A 78 6.52 15.17 2.60
CA ILE A 78 6.85 13.77 2.33
C ILE A 78 5.55 13.00 2.12
N VAL A 79 5.46 12.29 1.00
CA VAL A 79 4.36 11.43 0.60
C VAL A 79 4.85 9.99 0.55
N GLU A 80 4.19 9.12 1.31
CA GLU A 80 4.37 7.66 1.26
C GLU A 80 3.21 7.09 0.45
N LEU A 81 3.51 6.63 -0.77
CA LEU A 81 2.54 6.01 -1.66
C LEU A 81 2.23 4.56 -1.20
N PRO A 82 1.05 4.03 -1.55
CA PRO A 82 0.81 2.60 -1.41
C PRO A 82 1.87 1.83 -2.21
N GLY A 83 2.44 0.79 -1.60
CA GLY A 83 3.63 0.10 -2.11
C GLY A 83 4.96 0.58 -1.51
N GLY A 84 4.95 1.61 -0.66
CA GLY A 84 6.12 2.03 0.13
C GLY A 84 7.07 2.99 -0.58
N LYS A 85 6.77 3.42 -1.81
CA LYS A 85 7.52 4.49 -2.49
C LYS A 85 7.35 5.79 -1.72
N ILE A 86 8.47 6.42 -1.35
CA ILE A 86 8.50 7.71 -0.69
C ILE A 86 8.88 8.78 -1.70
N THR A 87 8.18 9.91 -1.71
CA THR A 87 8.46 11.05 -2.59
C THR A 87 8.22 12.35 -1.85
N THR A 88 9.10 13.32 -2.02
CA THR A 88 8.95 14.65 -1.40
C THR A 88 8.36 15.61 -2.42
N LEU A 89 7.25 16.25 -2.06
CA LEU A 89 6.62 17.29 -2.87
C LEU A 89 7.50 18.55 -2.90
N GLN A 90 7.54 19.20 -4.05
CA GLN A 90 8.07 20.55 -4.22
C GLN A 90 6.92 21.56 -4.27
N GLU A 91 7.25 22.84 -4.12
CA GLU A 91 6.28 23.93 -4.21
C GLU A 91 5.44 23.83 -5.49
N GLY A 92 4.11 23.84 -5.34
CA GLY A 92 3.16 23.70 -6.43
C GLY A 92 2.77 22.26 -6.77
N ASP A 93 3.56 21.25 -6.39
CA ASP A 93 3.16 19.84 -6.52
C ASP A 93 1.98 19.55 -5.60
N TYR A 94 1.14 18.59 -5.99
CA TYR A 94 -0.01 18.22 -5.17
C TYR A 94 -0.37 16.74 -5.25
N VAL A 95 -1.02 16.26 -4.20
CA VAL A 95 -1.62 14.93 -4.15
C VAL A 95 -3.12 15.05 -4.37
N THR A 96 -3.69 14.28 -5.30
CA THR A 96 -5.13 14.26 -5.54
C THR A 96 -5.88 13.54 -4.42
N SER A 97 -7.19 13.71 -4.34
CA SER A 97 -8.07 12.92 -3.45
C SER A 97 -7.94 11.39 -3.63
N LYS A 98 -7.46 10.94 -4.80
CA LYS A 98 -7.17 9.54 -5.13
C LYS A 98 -5.78 9.07 -4.69
N GLY A 99 -4.96 9.98 -4.15
CA GLY A 99 -3.61 9.72 -3.67
C GLY A 99 -2.56 9.63 -4.77
N GLU A 100 -2.84 10.20 -5.94
CA GLU A 100 -1.91 10.34 -7.06
C GLU A 100 -1.10 11.62 -6.88
N ILE A 101 0.20 11.60 -7.19
CA ILE A 101 1.03 12.80 -7.14
C ILE A 101 1.04 13.45 -8.53
N VAL A 102 0.69 14.73 -8.59
CA VAL A 102 0.83 15.57 -9.78
C VAL A 102 1.96 16.56 -9.54
N PHE A 103 2.99 16.46 -10.37
CA PHE A 103 4.14 17.35 -10.32
C PHE A 103 3.84 18.62 -11.12
N ALA A 104 4.07 19.78 -10.52
CA ALA A 104 3.86 21.09 -11.13
C ALA A 104 5.10 21.62 -11.88
N THR A 105 6.25 20.95 -11.73
CA THR A 105 7.50 21.37 -12.39
C THR A 105 8.22 20.18 -13.05
N PRO A 106 8.97 20.41 -14.14
CA PRO A 106 9.85 19.38 -14.70
C PRO A 106 10.90 18.88 -13.71
N ALA A 107 11.38 19.76 -12.81
CA ALA A 107 12.34 19.43 -11.76
C ALA A 107 11.77 18.39 -10.78
N SER A 108 10.55 18.58 -10.30
CA SER A 108 9.90 17.65 -9.39
C SER A 108 9.56 16.32 -10.07
N ALA A 109 9.10 16.35 -11.33
CA ALA A 109 8.85 15.15 -12.11
C ALA A 109 10.12 14.33 -12.41
N ALA A 110 11.27 14.98 -12.64
CA ALA A 110 12.55 14.32 -12.81
C ALA A 110 13.06 13.73 -11.48
N ALA A 111 12.96 14.50 -10.38
CA ALA A 111 13.35 14.04 -9.06
C ALA A 111 12.57 12.79 -8.61
N ALA A 112 11.27 12.72 -8.90
CA ALA A 112 10.42 11.55 -8.62
C ALA A 112 10.84 10.28 -9.39
N ARG A 113 11.55 10.45 -10.51
CA ARG A 113 12.17 9.37 -11.31
C ARG A 113 13.62 9.07 -10.92
N GLY A 114 14.17 9.76 -9.92
CA GLY A 114 15.59 9.66 -9.57
C GLY A 114 16.53 10.30 -10.62
N GLN A 115 16.01 11.24 -11.41
CA GLN A 115 16.73 11.92 -12.49
C GLN A 115 16.89 13.40 -12.16
N LYS A 116 17.86 14.06 -12.80
CA LYS A 116 17.99 15.53 -12.79
C LYS A 116 17.20 16.09 -13.98
N ALA A 117 16.47 17.18 -13.80
CA ALA A 117 15.78 17.83 -14.91
C ALA A 117 16.75 18.51 -15.87
N GLU A 118 16.50 18.33 -17.17
CA GLU A 118 17.22 19.01 -18.24
C GLU A 118 16.88 20.51 -18.27
N PRO A 119 17.86 21.40 -18.56
CA PRO A 119 17.61 22.83 -18.71
C PRO A 119 16.59 23.10 -19.83
N GLY A 120 15.47 23.76 -19.52
CA GLY A 120 14.43 24.10 -20.50
C GLY A 120 13.45 22.97 -20.84
N ALA A 121 13.40 21.89 -20.05
CA ALA A 121 12.42 20.82 -20.23
C ALA A 121 10.98 21.35 -20.25
N LYS A 122 10.19 20.94 -21.25
CA LYS A 122 8.76 21.27 -21.34
C LYS A 122 7.98 20.50 -20.28
N PHE A 123 6.95 21.16 -19.71
CA PHE A 123 6.05 20.55 -18.74
C PHE A 123 5.20 19.47 -19.41
N ASP A 124 5.35 18.22 -18.97
CA ASP A 124 4.42 17.13 -19.24
C ASP A 124 3.89 16.65 -17.88
N PRO A 125 2.57 16.76 -17.60
CA PRO A 125 2.01 16.38 -16.31
C PRO A 125 2.20 14.88 -16.07
N TYR A 126 3.22 14.55 -15.27
CA TYR A 126 3.46 13.19 -14.82
C TYR A 126 2.59 12.90 -13.59
N VAL A 127 1.85 11.80 -13.65
CA VAL A 127 1.01 11.31 -12.55
C VAL A 127 1.66 10.05 -11.99
N GLU A 128 2.27 10.15 -10.81
CA GLU A 128 2.76 8.98 -10.10
C GLU A 128 1.58 8.31 -9.39
N ARG A 129 1.16 7.16 -9.91
CA ARG A 129 0.26 6.24 -9.21
C ARG A 129 1.13 5.23 -8.49
N GLY A 130 1.26 5.36 -7.18
CA GLY A 130 1.72 4.25 -6.37
C GLY A 130 0.82 3.06 -6.64
N ALA A 131 1.36 2.00 -7.24
CA ALA A 131 0.62 0.75 -7.31
C ALA A 131 0.48 0.23 -5.88
N ALA A 132 -0.74 0.14 -5.37
CA ALA A 132 -0.99 -0.70 -4.21
C ALA A 132 -0.51 -2.10 -4.58
N LEU A 133 0.46 -2.64 -3.83
CA LEU A 133 0.78 -4.06 -3.90
C LEU A 133 -0.52 -4.81 -3.62
N SER A 134 -1.13 -5.37 -4.65
CA SER A 134 -2.36 -6.12 -4.48
C SER A 134 -2.03 -7.43 -3.75
N PRO A 135 -2.98 -8.04 -3.01
CA PRO A 135 -2.79 -9.38 -2.47
C PRO A 135 -2.30 -10.38 -3.53
N ALA A 136 -2.79 -10.24 -4.77
CA ALA A 136 -2.35 -11.04 -5.90
C ALA A 136 -0.87 -10.80 -6.27
N ASP A 137 -0.37 -9.57 -6.18
CA ASP A 137 1.06 -9.27 -6.41
C ASP A 137 1.95 -9.85 -5.30
N VAL A 138 1.45 -9.84 -4.06
CA VAL A 138 2.14 -10.45 -2.92
C VAL A 138 2.18 -11.97 -3.06
N ASP A 139 1.07 -12.60 -3.45
CA ASP A 139 0.99 -14.04 -3.70
C ASP A 139 1.87 -14.47 -4.88
N ALA A 140 1.86 -13.70 -5.97
CA ALA A 140 2.74 -13.91 -7.12
C ALA A 140 4.21 -13.83 -6.71
N ARG A 141 4.57 -12.82 -5.91
CA ARG A 141 5.95 -12.65 -5.41
C ARG A 141 6.34 -13.76 -4.45
N LEU A 142 5.43 -14.21 -3.58
CA LEU A 142 5.66 -15.32 -2.67
C LEU A 142 5.89 -16.63 -3.44
N THR A 143 5.10 -16.86 -4.48
CA THR A 143 5.25 -18.02 -5.38
C THR A 143 6.60 -17.99 -6.10
N THR A 144 7.01 -16.82 -6.62
CA THR A 144 8.33 -16.66 -7.23
C THR A 144 9.46 -16.94 -6.24
N LEU A 145 9.31 -16.49 -4.99
CA LEU A 145 10.28 -16.75 -3.93
C LEU A 145 10.35 -18.23 -3.55
N SER A 146 9.20 -18.92 -3.43
CA SER A 146 9.19 -20.37 -3.15
C SER A 146 9.84 -21.16 -4.27
N THR A 147 9.53 -20.86 -5.53
CA THR A 147 10.17 -21.53 -6.67
C THR A 147 11.68 -21.29 -6.69
N ARG A 148 12.13 -20.07 -6.37
CA ARG A 148 13.57 -19.78 -6.26
C ARG A 148 14.23 -20.59 -5.14
N LEU A 149 13.58 -20.72 -3.98
CA LEU A 149 14.09 -21.53 -2.87
C LEU A 149 14.23 -23.01 -3.25
N ASP A 150 13.24 -23.56 -3.96
CA ASP A 150 13.28 -24.95 -4.41
C ASP A 150 14.43 -25.21 -5.40
N LEU A 151 14.62 -24.31 -6.38
CA LEU A 151 15.73 -24.40 -7.33
C LEU A 151 17.09 -24.26 -6.64
N MET A 152 17.20 -23.37 -5.64
CA MET A 152 18.42 -23.26 -4.83
C MET A 152 18.69 -24.52 -4.02
N ALA A 153 17.67 -25.15 -3.44
CA ALA A 153 17.81 -26.40 -2.72
C ALA A 153 18.31 -27.54 -3.63
N GLN A 154 17.74 -27.67 -4.83
CA GLN A 154 18.21 -28.64 -5.85
C GLN A 154 19.66 -28.39 -6.25
N LYS A 155 20.04 -27.12 -6.46
CA LYS A 155 21.43 -26.75 -6.75
C LYS A 155 22.39 -27.17 -5.63
N ILE A 156 22.02 -26.96 -4.36
CA ILE A 156 22.84 -27.37 -3.21
C ILE A 156 23.01 -28.91 -3.19
N GLN A 157 21.97 -29.67 -3.51
CA GLN A 157 22.05 -31.13 -3.58
C GLN A 157 23.01 -31.60 -4.67
N LEU A 158 22.93 -31.03 -5.88
CA LEU A 158 23.85 -31.37 -6.98
C LEU A 158 25.30 -30.98 -6.66
N LEU A 159 25.50 -29.83 -6.01
CA LEU A 159 26.83 -29.43 -5.55
C LEU A 159 27.40 -30.41 -4.53
N ASN A 160 26.59 -30.88 -3.59
CA ASN A 160 27.01 -31.90 -2.62
C ASN A 160 27.36 -33.23 -3.30
N GLN A 161 26.56 -33.69 -4.27
CA GLN A 161 26.90 -34.88 -5.06
C GLN A 161 28.22 -34.71 -5.83
N LYS A 162 28.43 -33.54 -6.44
CA LYS A 162 29.68 -33.23 -7.14
C LYS A 162 30.87 -33.27 -6.17
N ILE A 163 30.74 -32.67 -4.98
CA ILE A 163 31.77 -32.69 -3.93
C ILE A 163 32.06 -34.14 -3.52
N SER A 164 31.03 -34.98 -3.33
CA SER A 164 31.22 -36.41 -3.01
C SER A 164 31.94 -37.16 -4.13
N LEU A 165 31.62 -36.92 -5.39
CA LEU A 165 32.28 -37.57 -6.52
C LEU A 165 33.75 -37.13 -6.68
N LEU A 166 34.04 -35.86 -6.40
CA LEU A 166 35.40 -35.33 -6.42
C LEU A 166 36.22 -35.75 -5.19
N SER A 167 35.59 -35.94 -4.03
CA SER A 167 36.29 -36.34 -2.80
C SER A 167 36.59 -37.84 -2.72
N VAL A 168 35.80 -38.69 -3.38
CA VAL A 168 35.95 -40.16 -3.35
C VAL A 168 37.08 -40.67 -4.26
N ASN A 169 37.47 -39.93 -5.31
CA ASN A 169 38.48 -40.37 -6.29
C ASN A 169 39.53 -39.30 -6.58
N ALA A 170 40.48 -39.08 -5.66
CA ALA A 170 41.58 -38.12 -5.85
C ALA A 170 42.63 -38.53 -6.91
N GLN A 171 42.53 -39.74 -7.48
CA GLN A 171 43.58 -40.35 -8.34
C GLN A 171 43.11 -40.76 -9.75
N ARG A 172 41.82 -40.58 -10.11
CA ARG A 172 41.29 -40.78 -11.47
C ARG A 172 40.33 -39.65 -11.85
N PRO A 173 40.28 -39.22 -13.12
CA PRO A 173 39.32 -38.22 -13.56
C PRO A 173 37.89 -38.74 -13.37
N THR A 174 37.14 -38.15 -12.43
CA THR A 174 35.72 -38.40 -12.24
C THR A 174 34.93 -37.62 -13.29
N ASP A 175 34.02 -38.28 -13.99
CA ASP A 175 33.15 -37.61 -14.97
C ASP A 175 32.04 -36.83 -14.25
N THR A 176 32.26 -35.52 -14.07
CA THR A 176 31.26 -34.60 -13.49
C THR A 176 30.46 -33.84 -14.54
N ALA A 177 30.68 -34.12 -15.84
CA ALA A 177 30.14 -33.30 -16.93
C ALA A 177 28.61 -33.21 -16.90
N GLN A 178 27.94 -34.30 -16.54
CA GLN A 178 26.47 -34.32 -16.41
C GLN A 178 25.96 -33.45 -15.25
N LEU A 179 26.61 -33.52 -14.07
CA LEU A 179 26.24 -32.67 -12.94
C LEU A 179 26.50 -31.19 -13.26
N ASP A 180 27.59 -30.90 -13.97
CA ASP A 180 27.94 -29.54 -14.37
C ASP A 180 26.91 -28.95 -15.33
N GLN A 181 26.43 -29.74 -16.30
CA GLN A 181 25.33 -29.32 -17.17
C GLN A 181 24.05 -29.06 -16.39
N GLN A 182 23.69 -29.92 -15.44
CA GLN A 182 22.48 -29.74 -14.62
C GLN A 182 22.56 -28.48 -13.73
N ILE A 183 23.73 -28.22 -13.12
CA ILE A 183 23.95 -27.01 -12.32
C ILE A 183 23.83 -25.76 -13.18
N GLN A 184 24.41 -25.76 -14.39
CA GLN A 184 24.32 -24.63 -15.33
C GLN A 184 22.88 -24.36 -15.77
N GLN A 185 22.09 -25.41 -16.05
CA GLN A 185 20.68 -25.26 -16.39
C GLN A 185 19.86 -24.66 -15.24
N LEU A 186 20.09 -25.14 -14.01
CA LEU A 186 19.46 -24.58 -12.80
C LEU A 186 19.83 -23.11 -12.59
N GLU A 187 21.10 -22.73 -12.83
CA GLU A 187 21.52 -21.33 -12.77
C GLU A 187 20.83 -20.46 -13.82
N GLN A 188 20.65 -20.94 -15.03
CA GLN A 188 19.91 -20.23 -16.06
C GLN A 188 18.45 -20.03 -15.67
N GLN A 189 17.80 -21.06 -15.11
CA GLN A 189 16.43 -20.95 -14.60
C GLN A 189 16.32 -19.93 -13.46
N LEU A 190 17.28 -19.93 -12.53
CA LEU A 190 17.35 -18.94 -11.45
C LEU A 190 17.52 -17.50 -11.97
N GLN A 191 18.26 -17.30 -13.06
CA GLN A 191 18.47 -15.98 -13.68
C GLN A 191 17.23 -15.49 -14.46
N GLN A 192 16.42 -16.40 -14.98
CA GLN A 192 15.19 -16.06 -15.70
C GLN A 192 14.05 -15.65 -14.77
N LEU A 193 14.08 -16.07 -13.50
CA LEU A 193 13.18 -15.59 -12.45
C LEU A 193 13.59 -14.16 -12.04
N LYS A 194 13.05 -13.13 -12.70
CA LYS A 194 13.20 -11.71 -12.33
C LYS A 194 12.04 -11.20 -11.48
#